data_AF-A0A529PZB9-F1
#
_entry.id   AF-A0A529PZB9-F1
#
_cell.length_a   1.000
_cell.length_b   1.000
_cell.length_c   1.000
_cell.angle_alpha   90.00
_cell.angle_beta   90.00
_cell.angle_gamma   90.00
#
_symmetry.space_group_name_H-M   'P 1'
#
loop_
_entity.id
_entity.type
_entity.pdbx_description
1 polymer ?
#
loop_
_entity_poly.entity_id
_entity_poly.type
_entity_poly.pdbx_seq_one_letter_code
_entity_poly.pdbx_strand_id
1 'polypeptide(L)'
;QPPPRIIVSGEGEATVAPDMAILSLSVMREAKSAREALDANNDAMAAVIAAMKSAGIAERDLQTAGIQINPRYNYTNKADGSQEAELVAYQVT
;
A
#
# COMPACT_ATOMS: atom_id res chain seq x y z
N GLN A 1 13.77 -62.62 13.54
CA GLN A 1 13.99 -62.06 12.19
C GLN A 1 12.74 -61.23 11.83
N PRO A 2 12.86 -59.95 11.43
CA PRO A 2 11.67 -59.17 11.07
C PRO A 2 11.04 -59.69 9.76
N PRO A 3 9.70 -59.64 9.61
CA PRO A 3 9.00 -60.15 8.43
C PRO A 3 9.31 -59.33 7.16
N PRO A 4 9.25 -59.95 5.97
CA PRO A 4 9.54 -59.28 4.71
C PRO A 4 8.58 -58.12 4.44
N ARG A 5 9.10 -56.95 4.07
CA ARG A 5 8.32 -55.76 3.72
C ARG A 5 8.92 -55.04 2.52
N ILE A 6 8.07 -54.33 1.79
CA ILE A 6 8.49 -53.40 0.75
C ILE A 6 8.19 -51.99 1.26
N ILE A 7 9.20 -51.13 1.25
CA ILE A 7 9.06 -49.70 1.56
C ILE A 7 9.24 -48.94 0.25
N VAL A 8 8.28 -48.07 -0.06
CA VAL A 8 8.31 -47.20 -1.23
C VAL A 8 8.14 -45.77 -0.75
N SER A 9 8.97 -44.87 -1.26
CA SER A 9 8.76 -43.41 -1.17
C SER A 9 8.46 -42.89 -2.56
N GLY A 10 7.46 -42.02 -2.68
CA GLY A 10 7.16 -41.28 -3.89
C GLY A 10 7.23 -39.79 -3.59
N GLU A 11 7.91 -39.04 -4.47
CA GLU A 11 7.83 -37.58 -4.52
C GLU A 11 6.99 -37.18 -5.73
N GLY A 12 6.22 -36.12 -5.59
CA GLY A 12 5.41 -35.55 -6.66
C GLY A 12 5.61 -34.05 -6.71
N GLU A 13 5.94 -33.55 -7.89
CA GLU A 13 6.06 -32.12 -8.17
C GLU A 13 5.03 -31.74 -9.24
N ALA A 14 4.43 -30.56 -9.08
CA ALA A 14 3.54 -29.98 -10.06
C ALA A 14 3.91 -28.51 -10.24
N THR A 15 4.13 -28.10 -11.48
CA THR A 15 4.43 -26.72 -11.84
C THR A 15 3.27 -26.17 -12.68
N VAL A 16 2.77 -25.00 -12.32
CA VAL A 16 1.70 -24.31 -13.05
C VAL A 16 2.05 -22.84 -13.18
N ALA A 17 1.66 -22.23 -14.30
CA ALA A 17 1.80 -20.79 -14.49
C ALA A 17 0.84 -20.04 -13.55
N PRO A 18 1.25 -18.92 -12.94
CA PRO A 18 0.36 -18.06 -12.17
C PRO A 18 -0.78 -17.50 -13.04
N ASP A 19 -1.98 -17.39 -12.48
CA ASP A 19 -3.20 -16.92 -13.16
C ASP A 19 -3.77 -15.62 -12.55
N MET A 20 -3.11 -15.06 -11.54
CA MET A 20 -3.54 -13.85 -10.83
C MET A 20 -2.36 -12.91 -10.56
N ALA A 21 -2.63 -11.60 -10.62
CA ALA A 21 -1.72 -10.56 -10.18
C ALA A 21 -2.38 -9.71 -9.09
N ILE A 22 -1.64 -9.41 -8.01
CA ILE A 22 -2.07 -8.51 -6.94
C ILE A 22 -1.23 -7.24 -7.06
N LEU A 23 -1.90 -6.09 -7.21
CA LEU A 23 -1.27 -4.79 -7.34
C LEU A 23 -1.62 -3.94 -6.11
N SER A 24 -0.60 -3.37 -5.47
CA SER A 24 -0.77 -2.40 -4.39
C SER A 24 -0.44 -1.01 -4.91
N LEU A 25 -1.43 -0.13 -4.88
CA LEU A 25 -1.32 1.27 -5.31
C LEU A 25 -1.57 2.19 -4.11
N SER A 26 -0.91 3.33 -4.09
CA SER A 26 -1.08 4.33 -3.04
C SER A 26 -1.34 5.70 -3.65
N VAL A 27 -2.32 6.42 -3.10
CA VAL A 27 -2.66 7.78 -3.53
C VAL A 27 -2.17 8.71 -2.43
N MET A 28 -1.19 9.55 -2.75
CA MET A 28 -0.65 10.52 -1.80
C MET A 28 -1.13 11.93 -2.16
N ARG A 29 -1.57 12.67 -1.15
CA ARG A 29 -1.90 14.10 -1.26
C ARG A 29 -1.30 14.88 -0.11
N GLU A 30 -1.02 16.15 -0.37
CA GLU A 30 -0.40 17.05 0.58
C GLU A 30 -1.11 18.39 0.58
N ALA A 31 -1.34 18.93 1.77
CA ALA A 31 -1.89 20.27 1.94
C ALA A 31 -1.40 20.92 3.24
N LYS A 32 -1.69 22.21 3.42
CA LYS A 32 -1.28 22.95 4.63
C LYS A 32 -2.04 22.50 5.88
N SER A 33 -3.28 22.04 5.71
CA SER A 33 -4.07 21.46 6.80
C SER A 33 -4.34 19.98 6.57
N ALA A 34 -4.46 19.22 7.66
CA ALA A 34 -4.81 17.81 7.61
C ALA A 34 -6.16 17.57 6.92
N ARG A 35 -7.11 18.50 7.11
CA ARG A 35 -8.45 18.42 6.51
C ARG A 35 -8.38 18.56 4.99
N GLU A 36 -7.70 19.60 4.50
CA GLU A 36 -7.52 19.80 3.06
C GLU A 36 -6.79 18.62 2.41
N ALA A 37 -5.77 18.08 3.08
CA ALA A 37 -5.02 16.95 2.56
C ALA A 37 -5.88 15.68 2.48
N LEU A 38 -6.76 15.47 3.47
CA LEU A 38 -7.70 14.34 3.50
C LEU A 38 -8.80 14.49 2.45
N ASP A 39 -9.42 15.67 2.34
CA ASP A 39 -10.47 15.93 1.36
C ASP A 39 -9.92 15.74 -0.06
N ALA A 40 -8.73 16.30 -0.35
CA ALA A 40 -8.05 16.10 -1.63
C ALA A 40 -7.67 14.63 -1.89
N ASN A 41 -7.33 13.86 -0.85
CA ASN A 41 -7.03 12.44 -0.98
C ASN A 41 -8.29 11.63 -1.31
N ASN A 42 -9.39 11.90 -0.61
CA ASN A 42 -10.68 11.25 -0.84
C ASN A 42 -11.17 11.46 -2.27
N ASP A 43 -11.11 12.70 -2.78
CA ASP A 43 -11.50 13.04 -4.15
C ASP A 43 -10.63 12.32 -5.18
N ALA A 44 -9.31 12.28 -4.94
CA ALA A 44 -8.37 11.58 -5.81
C ALA A 44 -8.60 10.07 -5.80
N MET A 45 -8.86 9.47 -4.64
CA MET A 45 -9.13 8.06 -4.49
C MET A 45 -10.43 7.66 -5.20
N ALA A 46 -11.49 8.48 -5.05
CA ALA A 46 -12.75 8.27 -5.75
C ALA A 46 -12.57 8.29 -7.28
N ALA A 47 -11.77 9.24 -7.79
CA ALA A 47 -11.45 9.30 -9.22
C ALA A 47 -10.67 8.08 -9.71
N VAL A 48 -9.71 7.58 -8.93
CA VAL A 48 -8.96 6.36 -9.25
C VAL A 48 -9.87 5.15 -9.27
N ILE A 49 -10.72 4.96 -8.27
CA ILE A 49 -11.69 3.85 -8.22
C ILE A 49 -12.63 3.91 -9.43
N ALA A 50 -13.13 5.09 -9.78
CA ALA A 50 -13.99 5.28 -10.95
C ALA A 50 -13.25 4.92 -12.26
N ALA A 51 -11.99 5.33 -12.40
CA ALA A 51 -11.17 5.00 -13.55
C ALA A 51 -10.93 3.48 -13.66
N MET A 52 -10.62 2.80 -12.55
CA MET A 52 -10.43 1.34 -12.51
C MET A 52 -11.71 0.58 -12.87
N LYS A 53 -12.86 1.02 -12.36
CA LYS A 53 -14.17 0.49 -12.74
C LYS A 53 -14.44 0.68 -14.24
N SER A 54 -14.12 1.86 -14.78
CA SER A 54 -14.28 2.15 -16.22
C SER A 54 -13.34 1.32 -17.11
N ALA A 55 -12.17 0.94 -16.58
CA ALA A 55 -11.23 0.04 -17.25
C ALA A 55 -11.65 -1.44 -17.20
N GLY A 56 -12.80 -1.75 -16.58
CA GLY A 56 -13.36 -3.10 -16.53
C GLY A 56 -12.94 -3.93 -15.32
N ILE A 57 -12.27 -3.35 -14.33
CA ILE A 57 -11.96 -4.06 -13.08
C ILE A 57 -13.24 -4.21 -12.27
N ALA A 58 -13.56 -5.44 -11.87
CA ALA A 58 -14.75 -5.71 -11.09
C ALA A 58 -14.62 -5.14 -9.67
N GLU A 59 -15.73 -4.69 -9.10
CA GLU A 59 -15.74 -4.10 -7.77
C GLU A 59 -15.26 -5.05 -6.67
N ARG A 60 -15.43 -6.37 -6.87
CA ARG A 60 -14.92 -7.40 -5.94
C ARG A 60 -13.39 -7.46 -5.88
N ASP A 61 -12.72 -7.01 -6.94
CA ASP A 61 -11.25 -7.05 -7.07
C ASP A 61 -10.60 -5.74 -6.61
N LEU A 62 -11.42 -4.74 -6.25
CA LEU A 62 -10.95 -3.45 -5.72
C LEU A 62 -11.10 -3.42 -4.20
N GLN A 63 -9.98 -3.22 -3.51
CA GLN A 63 -9.96 -3.03 -2.07
C GLN A 63 -9.15 -1.80 -1.71
N THR A 64 -9.72 -0.94 -0.87
CA THR A 64 -8.99 0.20 -0.30
C THR A 64 -8.29 -0.24 0.98
N ALA A 65 -7.00 0.06 1.08
CA ALA A 65 -6.25 -0.06 2.32
C ALA A 65 -6.52 1.16 3.22
N GLY A 66 -6.22 1.05 4.52
CA GLY A 66 -6.46 2.11 5.50
C GLY A 66 -5.75 3.44 5.17
N ILE A 67 -6.21 4.52 5.79
CA ILE A 67 -5.70 5.89 5.58
C ILE A 67 -4.61 6.20 6.60
N GLN A 68 -3.51 6.81 6.15
CA GLN A 68 -2.40 7.27 6.99
C GLN A 68 -2.22 8.79 6.83
N ILE A 69 -2.21 9.52 7.95
CA ILE A 69 -1.94 10.98 7.96
C ILE A 69 -0.62 11.24 8.68
N ASN A 70 0.31 11.93 8.03
CA ASN A 70 1.62 12.27 8.57
C ASN A 70 1.87 13.79 8.47
N PRO A 71 2.24 14.48 9.56
CA PRO A 71 2.72 15.85 9.49
C PRO A 71 4.11 15.90 8.85
N ARG A 72 4.36 16.89 7.99
CA ARG A 72 5.69 17.19 7.47
C ARG A 72 6.29 18.41 8.13
N TYR A 73 7.47 18.23 8.69
CA TYR A 73 8.26 19.31 9.29
C TYR A 73 9.45 19.65 8.41
N ASN A 74 9.77 20.94 8.31
CA ASN A 74 11.05 21.41 7.82
C ASN A 74 11.99 21.52 9.03
N TYR A 75 13.15 20.91 8.92
CA TYR A 75 14.14 20.92 9.99
C TYR A 75 15.31 21.80 9.58
N THR A 76 15.54 22.87 10.34
CA THR A 76 16.70 23.75 10.12
C THR A 76 17.70 23.56 11.26
N ASN A 77 18.92 23.18 10.90
CA ASN A 77 20.02 23.07 11.85
C ASN A 77 20.64 24.45 12.07
N LYS A 78 20.71 24.88 13.32
CA LYS A 78 21.38 26.12 13.71
C LYS A 78 22.85 25.86 14.01
N ALA A 79 23.66 26.92 13.91
CA ALA A 79 25.10 26.85 14.14
C ALA A 79 25.48 26.48 15.59
N ASP A 80 24.54 26.61 16.54
CA ASP A 80 24.68 26.20 17.94
C ASP A 80 24.41 24.70 18.17
N GLY A 81 24.12 23.94 17.11
CA GLY A 81 23.80 22.51 17.17
C GLY A 81 22.34 22.21 17.54
N SER A 82 21.49 23.23 17.71
CA SER A 82 20.04 23.03 17.89
C SER A 82 19.33 22.83 16.55
N GLN A 83 18.22 22.09 16.58
CA GLN A 83 17.38 21.81 15.42
C GLN A 83 16.00 22.42 15.66
N GLU A 84 15.56 23.29 14.75
CA GLU A 84 14.23 23.87 14.77
C GLU A 84 13.32 23.13 13.79
N ALA A 85 12.14 22.72 14.25
CA ALA A 85 11.14 22.00 13.47
C ALA A 85 9.95 22.92 13.18
N GLU A 86 9.74 23.25 11.91
CA GLU A 86 8.59 24.03 11.46
C GLU A 86 7.60 23.12 10.73
N LEU A 87 6.34 23.06 11.17
CA LEU A 87 5.31 22.31 10.47
C LEU A 87 4.97 22.99 9.15
N VAL A 88 5.19 22.31 8.03
CA VAL A 88 5.02 22.87 6.68
C VAL A 88 3.73 22.40 6.01
N ALA A 89 3.37 21.14 6.25
CA ALA A 89 2.24 20.49 5.57
C ALA A 89 1.78 19.23 6.30
N TYR A 90 0.66 18.67 5.86
CA TYR A 90 0.18 17.33 6.16
C TYR A 90 0.12 16.51 4.89
N GLN A 91 0.61 15.28 4.97
CA GLN A 91 0.57 14.30 3.91
C GLN A 91 -0.41 13.19 4.28
N VAL A 92 -1.30 12.85 3.36
CA VAL A 92 -2.28 11.77 3.50
C VAL A 92 -2.03 10.73 2.41
N THR A 93 -1.92 9.45 2.81
CA THR A 93 -1.70 8.30 1.94
C THR A 93 -2.75 7.23 2.19
#